data_AF-A0A935VD32-F1
#
_entry.id   AF-A0A935VD32-F1
#
_cell.length_a   1.000
_cell.length_b   1.000
_cell.length_c   1.000
_cell.angle_alpha   90.00
_cell.angle_beta   90.00
_cell.angle_gamma   90.00
#
_symmetry.space_group_name_H-M   'P 1'
#
loop_
_entity.id
_entity.type
_entity.pdbx_description
1 polymer ?
#
loop_
_entity_poly.entity_id
_entity_poly.type
_entity_poly.pdbx_seq_one_letter_code
_entity_poly.pdbx_strand_id
1 'polypeptide(L)'
;MQNTEFQTGTISPVEIYKEAWALIKDRYWLVFAIVIVGMLLGGAIPVVLIGPMMCGMFICLFDLIDGRELKFETLFKGFDYVWKSLLVSVLIVAPILVMLFTIYIPIIGMALAGPRMSESELIPFLIGTFIFEIVVVVIMVCFHY
;
A
#
# COMPACT_ATOMS: atom_id res chain seq x y z
N MET A 1 0.92 18.86 -36.34
CA MET A 1 1.74 18.80 -35.12
C MET A 1 1.00 19.62 -34.07
N GLN A 2 0.46 18.98 -33.03
CA GLN A 2 -0.16 19.73 -31.93
C GLN A 2 0.97 20.38 -31.11
N ASN A 3 0.87 21.69 -30.88
CA ASN A 3 1.76 22.43 -30.00
C ASN A 3 1.65 21.86 -28.57
N THR A 4 2.64 21.06 -28.16
CA THR A 4 2.84 20.66 -26.77
C THR A 4 3.60 21.78 -26.04
N GLU A 5 2.99 22.96 -25.94
CA GLU A 5 3.44 23.97 -24.98
C GLU A 5 2.95 23.57 -23.59
N PHE A 6 3.88 23.48 -22.64
CA PHE A 6 3.58 23.12 -21.26
C PHE A 6 2.80 24.24 -20.59
N GLN A 7 1.48 24.06 -20.43
CA GLN A 7 0.63 25.05 -19.77
C GLN A 7 0.70 24.89 -18.24
N THR A 8 1.43 25.77 -17.58
CA THR A 8 1.43 25.88 -16.12
C THR A 8 0.13 26.53 -15.65
N GLY A 9 -0.56 25.93 -14.68
CA GLY A 9 -1.76 26.49 -14.05
C GLY A 9 -3.11 26.00 -14.59
N THR A 10 -3.11 25.08 -15.56
CA THR A 10 -4.35 24.48 -16.11
C THR A 10 -5.04 23.52 -15.15
N ILE A 11 -4.29 22.99 -14.18
CA ILE A 11 -4.82 22.09 -13.14
C ILE A 11 -4.82 22.84 -11.80
N SER A 12 -6.00 23.07 -11.24
CA SER A 12 -6.17 23.60 -9.88
C SER A 12 -6.38 22.44 -8.91
N PRO A 13 -5.42 22.13 -8.01
CA PRO A 13 -5.54 21.00 -7.08
C PRO A 13 -6.79 21.08 -6.22
N VAL A 14 -7.16 22.30 -5.81
CA VAL A 14 -8.35 22.56 -4.98
C VAL A 14 -9.63 22.16 -5.71
N GLU A 15 -9.72 22.40 -7.01
CA GLU A 15 -10.90 22.02 -7.80
C GLU A 15 -11.01 20.50 -7.95
N ILE A 16 -9.89 19.78 -8.14
CA ILE A 16 -9.90 18.30 -8.15
C ILE A 16 -10.45 17.74 -6.84
N TYR A 17 -10.00 18.26 -5.69
CA TYR A 17 -10.50 17.80 -4.40
C TYR A 17 -12.00 18.09 -4.22
N LYS A 18 -12.48 19.23 -4.70
CA LYS A 18 -13.91 19.58 -4.65
C LYS A 18 -14.74 18.65 -5.53
N GLU A 19 -14.26 18.33 -6.73
CA GLU A 19 -14.90 17.39 -7.64
C GLU A 19 -14.95 15.97 -7.04
N ALA A 20 -13.83 15.48 -6.51
CA ALA A 20 -13.77 14.20 -5.82
C ALA A 20 -14.71 14.17 -4.60
N TRP A 21 -14.75 15.25 -3.82
CA TRP A 21 -15.68 15.35 -2.69
C TRP A 21 -17.14 15.37 -3.15
N ALA A 22 -17.46 16.05 -4.25
CA ALA A 22 -18.80 16.07 -4.81
C ALA A 22 -19.28 14.68 -5.24
N LEU A 23 -18.38 13.82 -5.72
CA LEU A 23 -18.66 12.42 -6.06
C LEU A 23 -18.90 11.55 -4.82
N ILE A 24 -18.15 11.78 -3.74
CA ILE A 24 -18.14 10.89 -2.56
C ILE A 24 -19.20 11.28 -1.52
N LYS A 25 -19.47 12.58 -1.33
CA LYS A 25 -20.22 13.11 -0.16
C LYS A 25 -21.56 12.41 0.10
N ASP A 26 -22.33 12.11 -0.96
CA ASP A 26 -23.69 11.55 -0.83
C ASP A 26 -23.66 10.06 -0.41
N ARG A 27 -22.53 9.39 -0.64
CA ARG A 27 -22.30 7.98 -0.30
C ARG A 27 -21.10 7.80 0.62
N TYR A 28 -20.70 8.85 1.34
CA TYR A 28 -19.45 8.90 2.10
C TYR A 28 -19.25 7.69 3.01
N TRP A 29 -20.28 7.35 3.78
CA TRP A 29 -20.23 6.23 4.72
C TRP A 29 -20.03 4.87 4.04
N LEU A 30 -20.59 4.68 2.84
CA LEU A 30 -20.41 3.45 2.09
C LEU A 30 -18.99 3.36 1.53
N VAL A 31 -18.47 4.45 0.96
CA VAL A 31 -17.08 4.52 0.49
C VAL A 31 -16.11 4.29 1.66
N PHE A 32 -16.36 4.92 2.80
CA PHE A 32 -15.57 4.74 4.02
C PHE A 32 -15.57 3.28 4.48
N ALA A 33 -16.72 2.62 4.51
CA ALA A 33 -16.82 1.21 4.87
C ALA A 33 -16.05 0.31 3.89
N ILE A 34 -16.15 0.56 2.58
CA ILE A 34 -15.41 -0.19 1.55
C ILE A 34 -13.90 -0.06 1.77
N VAL A 35 -13.42 1.15 1.99
CA VAL A 35 -11.99 1.44 2.19
C VAL A 35 -11.47 0.81 3.47
N ILE A 36 -12.19 0.96 4.59
CA ILE A 36 -11.79 0.34 5.86
C ILE A 36 -11.78 -1.18 5.77
N VAL A 37 -12.85 -1.79 5.25
CA VAL A 37 -12.93 -3.25 5.18
C VAL A 37 -11.90 -3.80 4.19
N GLY A 38 -11.71 -3.15 3.03
CA GLY A 38 -10.68 -3.52 2.07
C GLY A 38 -9.27 -3.47 2.68
N MET A 39 -8.95 -2.41 3.43
CA MET A 39 -7.66 -2.30 4.13
C MET A 39 -7.50 -3.33 5.25
N LEU A 40 -8.53 -3.54 6.08
CA LEU A 40 -8.46 -4.51 7.19
C LEU A 40 -8.30 -5.94 6.68
N LEU A 41 -9.10 -6.35 5.70
CA LEU A 41 -9.02 -7.69 5.12
C LEU A 41 -7.74 -7.89 4.31
N GLY A 42 -7.32 -6.87 3.56
CA GLY A 42 -6.07 -6.89 2.81
C GLY A 42 -4.84 -6.97 3.72
N GLY A 43 -4.86 -6.28 4.87
CA GLY A 43 -3.78 -6.27 5.84
C GLY A 43 -3.71 -7.50 6.74
N ALA A 44 -4.82 -8.20 6.98
CA ALA A 44 -4.88 -9.35 7.90
C ALA A 44 -4.15 -10.60 7.36
N ILE A 45 -4.16 -10.84 6.04
CA ILE A 45 -3.45 -11.95 5.39
C ILE A 45 -2.71 -11.38 4.16
N PRO A 46 -1.52 -10.78 4.38
CA PRO A 46 -1.00 -9.76 3.48
C PRO A 46 -0.66 -10.25 2.07
N VAL A 47 -0.26 -11.51 1.88
CA VAL A 47 0.18 -11.95 0.55
C VAL A 47 -0.98 -12.29 -0.38
N VAL A 48 -2.02 -12.94 0.13
CA VAL A 48 -3.11 -13.51 -0.71
C VAL A 48 -4.31 -12.57 -0.80
N LEU A 49 -4.59 -11.80 0.24
CA LEU A 49 -5.79 -10.96 0.31
C LEU A 49 -5.55 -9.51 -0.12
N ILE A 50 -4.32 -9.00 -0.05
CA ILE A 50 -4.06 -7.59 -0.42
C ILE A 50 -4.43 -7.31 -1.89
N GLY A 51 -4.06 -8.19 -2.80
CA GLY A 51 -4.36 -8.09 -4.23
C GLY A 51 -5.86 -7.98 -4.51
N PRO A 52 -6.67 -9.00 -4.19
CA PRO A 52 -8.10 -8.97 -4.45
C PRO A 52 -8.81 -7.83 -3.70
N MET A 53 -8.40 -7.47 -2.48
CA MET A 53 -9.00 -6.32 -1.77
C MET A 53 -8.68 -4.99 -2.44
N MET A 54 -7.45 -4.78 -2.90
CA MET A 54 -7.11 -3.59 -3.68
C MET A 54 -7.91 -3.54 -4.99
N CYS A 55 -7.97 -4.64 -5.74
CA CYS A 55 -8.78 -4.72 -6.96
C CYS A 55 -10.25 -4.41 -6.69
N GLY A 56 -10.84 -4.98 -5.63
CA GLY A 56 -12.22 -4.74 -5.21
C GLY A 56 -12.50 -3.27 -4.89
N MET A 57 -11.60 -2.62 -4.13
CA MET A 57 -11.71 -1.19 -3.85
C MET A 57 -11.66 -0.35 -5.13
N PHE A 58 -10.75 -0.65 -6.05
CA PHE A 58 -10.69 0.07 -7.32
C PHE A 58 -11.94 -0.12 -8.17
N ILE A 59 -12.52 -1.33 -8.22
CA ILE A 59 -13.79 -1.58 -8.91
C ILE A 59 -14.90 -0.70 -8.30
N CYS A 60 -15.01 -0.67 -6.97
CA CYS A 60 -15.98 0.20 -6.28
C CYS A 60 -15.77 1.69 -6.59
N LEU A 61 -14.51 2.16 -6.63
CA LEU A 61 -14.19 3.55 -6.95
C LEU A 61 -14.49 3.89 -8.41
N PHE A 62 -14.23 2.98 -9.34
CA PHE A 62 -14.60 3.17 -10.75
C PHE A 62 -16.11 3.18 -10.95
N ASP A 63 -16.86 2.30 -10.26
CA ASP A 63 -18.32 2.36 -10.27
C ASP A 63 -18.83 3.72 -9.75
N LEU A 64 -18.20 4.27 -8.71
CA LEU A 64 -18.55 5.60 -8.20
C LEU A 64 -18.26 6.72 -9.21
N ILE A 65 -17.10 6.70 -9.85
CA ILE A 65 -16.69 7.70 -10.86
C ILE A 65 -17.62 7.65 -12.09
N ASP A 66 -18.03 6.45 -12.50
CA ASP A 66 -18.94 6.25 -13.64
C ASP A 66 -20.41 6.56 -13.30
N GLY A 67 -20.72 7.00 -12.08
CA GLY A 67 -22.08 7.25 -11.63
C GLY A 67 -22.93 5.99 -11.48
N ARG A 68 -22.31 4.81 -11.42
CA ARG A 68 -22.97 3.53 -11.20
C ARG A 68 -23.34 3.35 -9.73
N GLU A 69 -24.23 2.39 -9.47
CA GLU A 69 -24.64 2.08 -8.11
C GLU A 69 -23.50 1.45 -7.31
N LEU A 70 -22.99 2.18 -6.32
CA LEU A 70 -22.02 1.66 -5.36
C LEU A 70 -22.69 0.64 -4.44
N LYS A 71 -22.17 -0.59 -4.41
CA LYS A 71 -22.60 -1.67 -3.51
C LYS A 71 -21.42 -2.21 -2.71
N PHE A 72 -21.65 -2.49 -1.44
CA PHE A 72 -20.61 -3.06 -0.57
C PHE A 72 -20.11 -4.43 -1.06
N GLU A 73 -21.03 -5.27 -1.56
CA GLU A 73 -20.70 -6.59 -2.11
C GLU A 73 -19.73 -6.54 -3.29
N THR A 74 -19.68 -5.43 -4.03
CA THR A 74 -18.74 -5.23 -5.15
C THR A 74 -17.28 -5.29 -4.69
N LEU A 75 -16.99 -4.97 -3.43
CA LEU A 75 -15.64 -5.11 -2.85
C LEU A 75 -15.12 -6.55 -3.01
N PHE A 76 -15.99 -7.54 -2.83
CA PHE A 76 -15.61 -8.94 -2.90
C PHE A 76 -15.47 -9.45 -4.35
N LYS A 77 -15.91 -8.70 -5.36
CA LYS A 77 -15.64 -9.04 -6.78
C LYS A 77 -14.15 -8.95 -7.12
N GLY A 78 -13.35 -8.28 -6.29
CA GLY A 78 -11.90 -8.33 -6.40
C GLY A 78 -11.33 -9.75 -6.30
N PHE A 79 -12.05 -10.69 -5.67
CA PHE A 79 -11.64 -12.10 -5.60
C PHE A 79 -11.60 -12.80 -6.96
N ASP A 80 -12.31 -12.29 -7.98
CA ASP A 80 -12.23 -12.81 -9.36
C ASP A 80 -10.83 -12.60 -9.97
N TYR A 81 -10.01 -11.75 -9.35
CA TYR A 81 -8.68 -11.38 -9.81
C TYR A 81 -7.55 -11.98 -8.96
N VAL A 82 -7.83 -12.82 -7.95
CA VAL A 82 -6.82 -13.36 -7.00
C VAL A 82 -5.55 -13.81 -7.72
N TRP A 83 -5.67 -14.69 -8.73
CA TRP A 83 -4.52 -15.25 -9.43
C TRP A 83 -3.78 -14.24 -10.29
N LYS A 84 -4.49 -13.26 -10.85
CA LYS A 84 -3.89 -12.17 -11.64
C LYS A 84 -3.16 -11.17 -10.75
N SER A 85 -3.73 -10.87 -9.59
CA SER A 85 -3.12 -9.96 -8.61
C SER A 85 -2.01 -10.61 -7.81
N LEU A 86 -2.01 -11.94 -7.63
CA LEU A 86 -1.09 -12.64 -6.73
C LEU A 86 0.37 -12.35 -7.03
N LEU A 87 0.78 -12.39 -8.30
CA LEU A 87 2.17 -12.13 -8.69
C LEU A 87 2.59 -10.70 -8.29
N VAL A 88 1.72 -9.73 -8.54
CA VAL A 88 1.95 -8.32 -8.18
C VAL A 88 1.95 -8.15 -6.66
N SER A 89 1.03 -8.81 -5.95
CA SER A 89 0.97 -8.79 -4.49
C SER A 89 2.24 -9.38 -3.87
N VAL A 90 2.75 -10.50 -4.38
CA VAL A 90 4.03 -11.07 -3.94
C VAL A 90 5.18 -10.12 -4.21
N LEU A 91 5.24 -9.50 -5.39
CA LEU A 91 6.30 -8.56 -5.74
C LEU A 91 6.32 -7.33 -4.81
N ILE A 92 5.15 -6.84 -4.40
CA ILE A 92 5.03 -5.72 -3.46
C ILE A 92 5.33 -6.15 -2.02
N VAL A 93 4.78 -7.29 -1.58
CA VAL A 93 4.85 -7.73 -0.18
C VAL A 93 6.19 -8.38 0.17
N ALA A 94 6.84 -9.09 -0.75
CA ALA A 94 8.13 -9.74 -0.50
C ALA A 94 9.22 -8.80 0.04
N PRO A 95 9.50 -7.64 -0.57
CA PRO A 95 10.50 -6.73 -0.03
C PRO A 95 10.09 -6.11 1.32
N ILE A 96 8.79 -5.90 1.57
CA ILE A 96 8.28 -5.48 2.89
C ILE A 96 8.56 -6.57 3.94
N LEU A 97 8.37 -7.85 3.60
CA LEU A 97 8.68 -8.96 4.50
C LEU A 97 10.18 -9.09 4.75
N VAL A 98 11.03 -8.91 3.74
CA VAL A 98 12.50 -8.91 3.91
C VAL A 98 12.92 -7.81 4.89
N MET A 99 12.37 -6.62 4.73
CA MET A 99 12.58 -5.48 5.62
C MET A 99 12.15 -5.82 7.06
N LEU A 100 10.92 -6.31 7.21
CA LEU A 100 10.35 -6.68 8.50
C LEU A 100 11.21 -7.76 9.19
N PHE A 101 11.61 -8.81 8.48
CA PHE A 101 12.47 -9.84 9.04
C PHE A 101 13.87 -9.31 9.40
N THR A 102 14.45 -8.45 8.57
CA THR A 102 15.77 -7.88 8.83
C THR A 102 15.78 -7.01 10.09
N ILE A 103 14.71 -6.26 10.35
CA ILE A 103 14.57 -5.45 11.57
C ILE A 103 14.21 -6.30 12.78
N TYR A 104 13.16 -7.13 12.67
CA TYR A 104 12.55 -7.74 13.84
C TYR A 104 13.27 -9.01 14.32
N ILE A 105 13.86 -9.82 13.43
CA ILE A 105 14.56 -11.05 13.85
C ILE A 105 15.71 -10.72 14.80
N PRO A 106 16.58 -9.72 14.52
CA PRO A 106 17.64 -9.35 15.44
C PRO A 106 17.13 -8.77 16.76
N ILE A 107 16.11 -7.91 16.73
CA ILE A 107 15.50 -7.34 17.94
C ILE A 107 14.95 -8.44 18.85
N ILE A 108 14.22 -9.39 18.27
CA ILE A 108 13.70 -10.56 18.98
C ILE A 108 14.86 -11.40 19.50
N GLY A 109 15.87 -11.67 18.67
CA GLY A 109 17.08 -12.40 19.06
C GLY A 109 17.80 -11.78 20.25
N MET A 110 17.93 -10.45 20.28
CA MET A 110 18.50 -9.71 21.40
C MET A 110 17.65 -9.81 22.66
N ALA A 111 16.33 -9.65 22.53
CA ALA A 111 15.41 -9.78 23.66
C ALA A 111 15.45 -11.19 24.28
N LEU A 112 15.63 -12.23 23.46
CA LEU A 112 15.69 -13.62 23.93
C LEU A 112 17.08 -14.03 24.45
N ALA A 113 18.17 -13.47 23.92
CA ALA A 113 19.54 -13.85 24.28
C ALA A 113 20.04 -13.24 25.61
N GLY A 114 19.33 -12.26 26.17
CA GLY A 114 19.77 -11.53 27.37
C GLY A 114 20.97 -10.61 27.09
N PRO A 115 21.73 -10.18 28.11
CA PRO A 115 22.80 -9.17 27.97
C PRO A 115 24.10 -9.70 27.34
N ARG A 116 24.01 -10.65 26.41
CA ARG A 116 25.18 -11.32 25.80
C ARG A 116 25.88 -10.51 24.71
N MET A 117 25.28 -9.43 24.24
CA MET A 117 25.85 -8.58 23.20
C MET A 117 26.51 -7.36 23.85
N SER A 118 27.81 -7.16 23.63
CA SER A 118 28.48 -5.97 24.17
C SER A 118 28.07 -4.72 23.39
N GLU A 119 28.21 -3.54 24.01
CA GLU A 119 27.92 -2.26 23.36
C GLU A 119 28.74 -2.06 22.07
N SER A 120 29.97 -2.57 22.05
CA SER A 120 30.88 -2.54 20.89
C SER A 120 30.41 -3.40 19.71
N GLU A 121 29.53 -4.37 19.93
CA GLU A 121 28.93 -5.23 18.89
C GLU A 121 27.55 -4.71 18.47
N LEU A 122 26.79 -4.18 19.42
CA LEU A 122 25.45 -3.66 19.21
C LEU A 122 25.43 -2.40 18.31
N ILE A 123 26.31 -1.43 18.58
CA ILE A 123 26.34 -0.15 17.84
C ILE A 123 26.60 -0.38 16.34
N PRO A 124 27.65 -1.12 15.91
CA PRO A 124 27.88 -1.42 14.50
C PRO A 124 26.74 -2.21 13.85
N PHE A 125 26.14 -3.15 14.59
CA PHE A 125 25.01 -3.94 14.10
C PHE A 125 23.79 -3.09 13.76
N LEU A 126 23.41 -2.17 14.66
CA LEU A 126 22.29 -1.25 14.45
C LEU A 126 22.56 -0.30 13.28
N ILE A 127 23.78 0.24 13.18
CA ILE A 127 24.18 1.11 12.05
C ILE A 127 24.14 0.35 10.73
N GLY A 128 24.69 -0.87 10.68
CA GLY A 128 24.69 -1.71 9.49
C GLY A 128 23.28 -2.06 9.03
N THR A 129 22.40 -2.42 9.97
CA THR A 129 20.98 -2.68 9.70
C THR A 129 20.31 -1.42 9.14
N PHE A 130 20.50 -0.27 9.78
CA PHE A 130 19.92 1.00 9.33
C PHE A 130 20.35 1.41 7.92
N ILE A 131 21.63 1.21 7.57
CA ILE A 131 22.13 1.50 6.21
C ILE A 131 21.50 0.55 5.19
N PHE A 132 21.44 -0.76 5.49
CA PHE A 132 20.80 -1.74 4.62
C PHE A 132 19.32 -1.39 4.38
N GLU A 133 18.60 -1.02 5.43
CA GLU A 133 17.21 -0.58 5.38
C GLU A 133 17.01 0.63 4.46
N ILE A 134 17.86 1.66 4.57
CA ILE A 134 17.82 2.81 3.66
C ILE A 134 18.00 2.37 2.20
N VAL A 135 18.96 1.49 1.92
CA VAL A 135 19.21 1.00 0.57
C VAL A 135 17.99 0.24 0.02
N VAL A 136 17.41 -0.66 0.82
CA VAL A 136 16.20 -1.40 0.42
C VAL A 136 15.03 -0.46 0.18
N VAL A 137 14.79 0.53 1.06
CA VAL A 137 13.72 1.53 0.88
C VAL A 137 13.94 2.34 -0.39
N VAL A 138 15.17 2.81 -0.66
CA VAL A 138 15.48 3.57 -1.87
C VAL A 138 15.24 2.72 -3.12
N ILE A 139 15.68 1.46 -3.13
CA ILE A 139 15.39 0.53 -4.21
C ILE A 139 13.86 0.36 -4.36
N MET A 140 13.13 0.11 -3.28
CA MET A 140 11.68 -0.05 -3.34
C MET A 140 10.98 1.18 -3.92
N VAL A 141 11.33 2.38 -3.46
CA VAL A 141 10.69 3.64 -3.90
C VAL A 141 11.08 3.97 -5.34
N CYS A 142 12.34 3.77 -5.72
CA CYS A 142 12.81 4.10 -7.07
C CYS A 142 12.38 3.06 -8.13
N PHE A 143 12.08 1.83 -7.73
CA PHE A 143 11.64 0.75 -8.62
C PHE A 143 10.16 0.36 -8.46
N HIS A 144 9.38 1.06 -7.62
CA HIS A 144 7.92 0.96 -7.65
C HIS A 144 7.40 1.66 -8.91
N TYR A 145 6.80 0.87 -9.81
CA TYR A 145 6.08 1.32 -11.01
C TYR A 145 4.78 2.04 -10.67
#